data_AF-A0A967HY06-F1
#
_entry.id   AF-A0A967HY06-F1
#
_cell.length_a   1.000
_cell.length_b   1.000
_cell.length_c   1.000
_cell.angle_alpha   90.00
_cell.angle_beta   90.00
_cell.angle_gamma   90.00
#
_symmetry.space_group_name_H-M   'P 1'
#
loop_
_entity.id
_entity.type
_entity.pdbx_description
1 polymer ?
#
loop_
_entity_poly.entity_id
_entity_poly.type
_entity_poly.pdbx_seq_one_letter_code
_entity_poly.pdbx_strand_id
1 'polypeptide(L)'
;MSKDYRESFFRSVSRQILRSRKPVTILFTDVEDSAAYWDEYGDLDGRLMIDLHNRLISPVIKRYRGKIVKHIGDSIMASFKLPRNALNASIAIQQILDKRRNEDAAFRLKVRIGIHAGKALVEGDDIFGDAVNLASRVQSLAKGNEIYVSSSTASLFQKEDFALTKVGNFLLKGKQTEIAIYKCRWRQYPDLSAGIEQNIFVQVLRRQKLEFLIYSVASIGIIYFLFFNYLRYFLADKEVLALLSLRLQLILDARIAIPAGLGILTLVVVFLAIRTKIIPHLALSLLKGGFGLAIGFLLFYGPAHYLHYVLGPDWNKTLHQSDHLFVEVLEEKVSLRKAPSEASAGILKVPKGTILLLADVAKKRKMTWNKVLVGRGEYGWIPRIVPAKIGVPKKRLSIANKFYFTYLDLGALVAGLAGFFWGVFSFRVRPI
;
A
#
# COMPACT_ATOMS: atom_id res chain seq x y z
N MET A 1 -18.58 -41.68 -43.08
CA MET A 1 -17.33 -40.97 -43.46
C MET A 1 -16.35 -42.03 -43.98
N SER A 2 -15.99 -42.01 -45.27
CA SER A 2 -15.20 -43.07 -45.90
C SER A 2 -13.75 -43.09 -45.40
N LYS A 3 -13.09 -44.26 -45.47
CA LYS A 3 -11.71 -44.48 -45.04
C LYS A 3 -10.73 -43.54 -45.78
N ASP A 4 -10.97 -43.33 -47.07
CA ASP A 4 -10.19 -42.43 -47.95
C ASP A 4 -10.36 -40.95 -47.58
N TYR A 5 -11.56 -40.53 -47.16
CA TYR A 5 -11.77 -39.17 -46.69
C TYR A 5 -11.02 -38.91 -45.38
N ARG A 6 -11.01 -39.89 -44.45
CA ARG A 6 -10.17 -39.83 -43.24
C ARG A 6 -8.69 -39.73 -43.61
N GLU A 7 -8.17 -40.59 -44.47
CA GLU A 7 -6.75 -40.58 -44.85
C GLU A 7 -6.33 -39.29 -45.56
N SER A 8 -7.15 -38.77 -46.49
CA SER A 8 -6.91 -37.51 -47.18
C SER A 8 -6.94 -36.31 -46.22
N PHE A 9 -7.96 -36.26 -45.35
CA PHE A 9 -8.07 -35.24 -44.30
C PHE A 9 -6.84 -35.28 -43.37
N PHE A 10 -6.48 -36.46 -42.84
CA PHE A 10 -5.30 -36.64 -42.00
C PHE A 10 -4.02 -36.23 -42.73
N ARG A 11 -3.85 -36.54 -44.02
CA ARG A 11 -2.70 -36.09 -44.82
C ARG A 11 -2.64 -34.58 -44.99
N SER A 12 -3.78 -33.91 -45.17
CA SER A 12 -3.82 -32.44 -45.32
C SER A 12 -3.50 -31.73 -43.99
N VAL A 13 -4.13 -32.17 -42.91
CA VAL A 13 -3.92 -31.65 -41.55
C VAL A 13 -2.49 -31.94 -41.09
N SER A 14 -1.97 -33.15 -41.32
CA SER A 14 -0.58 -33.51 -40.98
C SER A 14 0.43 -32.65 -41.75
N ARG A 15 0.19 -32.33 -43.03
CA ARG A 15 1.05 -31.41 -43.79
C ARG A 15 1.03 -30.00 -43.21
N GLN A 16 -0.12 -29.51 -42.78
CA GLN A 16 -0.27 -28.20 -42.16
C GLN A 16 0.43 -28.13 -40.78
N ILE A 17 0.28 -29.18 -39.96
CA ILE A 17 0.96 -29.35 -38.66
C ILE A 17 2.48 -29.49 -38.83
N LEU A 18 2.94 -30.24 -39.84
CA LEU A 18 4.38 -30.35 -40.11
C LEU A 18 4.99 -29.03 -40.59
N ARG A 19 4.22 -28.18 -41.27
CA ARG A 19 4.65 -26.82 -41.65
C ARG A 19 4.69 -25.85 -40.46
N SER A 20 3.93 -26.09 -39.39
CA SER A 20 3.99 -25.27 -38.17
C SER A 20 5.09 -25.69 -37.19
N ARG A 21 5.81 -26.80 -37.45
CA ARG A 21 7.00 -27.18 -36.67
C ARG A 21 8.15 -26.21 -36.90
N LYS A 22 8.49 -25.44 -35.86
CA LYS A 22 9.60 -24.47 -35.88
C LYS A 22 10.73 -24.91 -34.97
N PRO A 23 11.99 -24.60 -35.30
CA PRO A 23 13.09 -24.76 -34.36
C PRO A 23 12.88 -23.80 -33.17
N VAL A 24 12.99 -24.34 -31.97
CA VAL A 24 12.85 -23.58 -30.72
C VAL A 24 13.80 -24.14 -29.67
N THR A 25 14.27 -23.26 -28.80
CA THR A 25 14.93 -23.68 -27.56
C THR A 25 13.98 -23.49 -26.39
N ILE A 26 13.72 -24.58 -25.67
CA ILE A 26 12.86 -24.57 -24.49
C ILE A 26 13.75 -24.62 -23.25
N LEU A 27 13.42 -23.75 -22.30
CA LEU A 27 14.02 -23.67 -20.97
C LEU A 27 12.92 -23.98 -19.95
N PHE A 28 13.22 -24.89 -19.04
CA PHE A 28 12.42 -25.12 -17.84
C PHE A 28 13.24 -24.70 -16.62
N THR A 29 12.64 -23.94 -15.72
CA THR A 29 13.14 -23.72 -14.37
C THR A 29 12.19 -24.34 -13.39
N ASP A 30 12.70 -24.83 -12.26
CA ASP A 30 11.87 -25.37 -11.19
C ASP A 30 12.55 -25.18 -9.84
N VAL A 31 11.78 -25.09 -8.76
CA VAL A 31 12.33 -24.91 -7.42
C VAL A 31 12.69 -26.27 -6.83
N GLU A 32 13.90 -26.39 -6.28
CA GLU A 32 14.31 -27.62 -5.58
C GLU A 32 13.53 -27.77 -4.28
N ASP A 33 13.00 -28.97 -4.04
CA ASP A 33 12.27 -29.36 -2.82
C ASP A 33 11.08 -28.46 -2.46
N SER A 34 10.41 -27.88 -3.46
CA SER A 34 9.26 -27.00 -3.25
C SER A 34 8.14 -27.70 -2.47
N ALA A 35 7.80 -28.96 -2.79
CA ALA A 35 6.76 -29.70 -2.09
C ALA A 35 7.02 -29.82 -0.58
N ALA A 36 8.26 -30.11 -0.18
CA ALA A 36 8.62 -30.15 1.23
C ALA A 36 8.49 -28.77 1.90
N TYR A 37 8.77 -27.69 1.17
CA TYR A 37 8.57 -26.32 1.65
C TYR A 37 7.09 -26.00 1.87
N TRP A 38 6.19 -26.47 1.00
CA TRP A 38 4.74 -26.33 1.19
C TRP A 38 4.27 -27.07 2.44
N ASP A 39 4.76 -28.28 2.66
CA ASP A 39 4.39 -29.10 3.83
C ASP A 39 4.89 -28.48 5.15
N GLU A 40 6.08 -27.88 5.16
CA GLU A 40 6.71 -27.30 6.36
C GLU A 40 6.15 -25.92 6.71
N TYR A 41 5.94 -25.03 5.73
CA TYR A 41 5.59 -23.62 5.96
C TYR A 41 4.15 -23.26 5.59
N GLY A 42 3.42 -24.17 4.91
CA GLY A 42 2.03 -23.99 4.54
C GLY A 42 1.80 -23.12 3.30
N ASP A 43 0.51 -22.97 2.94
CA ASP A 43 0.10 -22.45 1.63
C ASP A 43 0.53 -21.01 1.35
N LEU A 44 0.54 -20.16 2.38
CA LEU A 44 0.87 -18.74 2.23
C LEU A 44 2.34 -18.56 1.85
N ASP A 45 3.24 -19.14 2.63
CA ASP A 45 4.68 -19.02 2.41
C ASP A 45 5.10 -19.75 1.13
N GLY A 46 4.51 -20.92 0.84
CA GLY A 46 4.69 -21.59 -0.44
C GLY A 46 4.32 -20.70 -1.63
N ARG A 47 3.18 -20.00 -1.55
CA ARG A 47 2.76 -19.06 -2.59
C ARG A 47 3.69 -17.86 -2.73
N LEU A 48 4.17 -17.29 -1.61
CA LEU A 48 5.13 -16.19 -1.62
C LEU A 48 6.48 -16.61 -2.23
N MET A 49 6.92 -17.84 -1.96
CA MET A 49 8.12 -18.41 -2.55
C MET A 49 8.00 -18.51 -4.08
N ILE A 50 6.86 -19.01 -4.59
CA ILE A 50 6.61 -19.07 -6.05
C ILE A 50 6.56 -17.66 -6.67
N ASP A 51 5.90 -16.70 -6.02
CA ASP A 51 5.87 -15.32 -6.53
C ASP A 51 7.27 -14.72 -6.58
N LEU A 52 8.09 -14.95 -5.55
CA LEU A 52 9.48 -14.53 -5.50
C LEU A 52 10.26 -15.16 -6.66
N HIS A 53 10.24 -16.48 -6.82
CA HIS A 53 10.87 -17.20 -7.93
C HIS A 53 10.50 -16.59 -9.29
N ASN A 54 9.21 -16.39 -9.55
CA ASN A 54 8.72 -15.80 -10.79
C ASN A 54 9.22 -14.37 -11.00
N ARG A 55 9.25 -13.53 -9.96
CA ARG A 55 9.75 -12.15 -10.02
C ARG A 55 11.24 -12.07 -10.30
N LEU A 56 12.03 -13.01 -9.81
CA LEU A 56 13.48 -13.01 -10.04
C LEU A 56 13.83 -13.45 -11.45
N ILE A 57 13.13 -14.48 -11.94
CA ILE A 57 13.50 -15.14 -13.19
C ILE A 57 12.89 -14.44 -14.41
N SER A 58 11.66 -13.93 -14.30
CA SER A 58 10.96 -13.36 -15.46
C SER A 58 11.69 -12.17 -16.13
N PRO A 59 12.27 -11.21 -15.39
CA PRO A 59 13.06 -10.12 -16.01
C PRO A 59 14.28 -10.64 -16.76
N VAL A 60 14.93 -11.68 -16.25
CA VAL A 60 16.13 -12.28 -16.88
C VAL A 60 15.76 -12.95 -18.19
N ILE A 61 14.69 -13.76 -18.19
CA ILE A 61 14.19 -14.40 -19.41
C ILE A 61 13.91 -13.34 -20.48
N LYS A 62 13.22 -12.26 -20.12
CA LYS A 62 12.91 -11.15 -21.04
C LYS A 62 14.17 -10.43 -21.53
N ARG A 63 15.13 -10.16 -20.64
CA ARG A 63 16.41 -9.50 -20.97
C ARG A 63 17.16 -10.24 -22.07
N TYR A 64 17.15 -11.57 -22.02
CA TYR A 64 17.78 -12.43 -23.03
C TYR A 64 16.84 -12.79 -24.19
N ARG A 65 15.80 -11.99 -24.44
CA ARG A 65 14.85 -12.18 -25.55
C ARG A 65 14.10 -13.52 -25.52
N GLY A 66 13.91 -14.07 -24.33
CA GLY A 66 13.05 -15.21 -24.08
C GLY A 66 11.59 -14.80 -23.91
N LYS A 67 10.69 -15.72 -24.24
CA LYS A 67 9.25 -15.58 -24.01
C LYS A 67 8.80 -16.64 -23.02
N ILE A 68 8.24 -16.20 -21.89
CA ILE A 68 7.57 -17.10 -20.96
C ILE A 68 6.31 -17.61 -21.65
N VAL A 69 6.21 -18.93 -21.79
CA VAL A 69 5.09 -19.61 -22.43
C VAL A 69 4.00 -19.83 -21.39
N LYS A 70 4.37 -20.41 -20.23
CA LYS A 70 3.45 -20.67 -19.12
C LYS A 70 4.19 -20.90 -17.81
N HIS A 71 3.48 -20.69 -16.70
CA HIS A 71 3.87 -21.13 -15.36
C HIS A 71 3.15 -22.45 -15.06
N ILE A 72 3.84 -23.42 -14.47
CA ILE A 72 3.32 -24.75 -14.14
C ILE A 72 3.67 -25.02 -12.68
N GLY A 73 2.80 -24.63 -11.75
CA GLY A 73 3.14 -24.64 -10.32
C GLY A 73 4.28 -23.67 -10.03
N ASP A 74 5.38 -24.19 -9.53
CA ASP A 74 6.67 -23.53 -9.27
C ASP A 74 7.63 -23.55 -10.47
N SER A 75 7.25 -24.24 -11.54
CA SER A 75 8.03 -24.29 -12.78
C SER A 75 7.71 -23.13 -13.74
N ILE A 76 8.73 -22.63 -14.43
CA ILE A 76 8.57 -21.69 -15.56
C ILE A 76 8.98 -22.41 -16.84
N MET A 77 8.09 -22.40 -17.83
CA MET A 77 8.40 -22.80 -19.20
C MET A 77 8.63 -21.55 -20.04
N ALA A 78 9.82 -21.42 -20.60
CA ALA A 78 10.16 -20.34 -21.51
C ALA A 78 10.74 -20.84 -22.82
N SER A 79 10.59 -20.03 -23.86
CA SER A 79 11.08 -20.32 -25.20
C SER A 79 12.03 -19.22 -25.68
N PHE A 80 13.03 -19.65 -26.44
CA PHE A 80 14.02 -18.78 -27.04
C PHE A 80 14.20 -19.16 -28.52
N LYS A 81 14.42 -18.14 -29.35
CA LYS A 81 14.78 -18.34 -30.76
C LYS A 81 16.21 -18.87 -30.92
N LEU A 82 17.11 -18.49 -30.01
CA LEU A 82 18.53 -18.84 -30.06
C LEU A 82 18.94 -19.63 -28.81
N PRO A 83 19.60 -20.79 -28.95
CA PRO A 83 20.08 -21.57 -27.81
C PRO A 83 21.01 -20.80 -26.86
N ARG A 84 21.88 -19.94 -27.42
CA ARG A 84 22.80 -19.09 -26.66
C ARG A 84 22.07 -18.20 -25.66
N ASN A 85 20.93 -17.64 -26.06
CA ASN A 85 20.14 -16.77 -25.20
C ASN A 85 19.53 -17.54 -24.02
N ALA A 86 19.05 -18.76 -24.25
CA ALA A 86 18.53 -19.61 -23.18
C ALA A 86 19.63 -19.96 -22.16
N LEU A 87 20.84 -20.25 -22.63
CA LEU A 87 21.96 -20.58 -21.76
C LEU A 87 22.48 -19.36 -20.99
N ASN A 88 22.60 -18.19 -21.64
CA ASN A 88 22.94 -16.93 -20.96
C ASN A 88 21.90 -16.53 -19.92
N ALA A 89 20.60 -16.68 -20.23
CA ALA A 89 19.53 -16.45 -19.27
C ALA A 89 19.67 -17.37 -18.05
N SER A 90 19.92 -18.66 -18.29
CA SER A 90 20.13 -19.65 -17.21
C SER A 90 21.32 -19.29 -16.31
N ILE A 91 22.44 -18.86 -16.89
CA ILE A 91 23.63 -18.43 -16.14
C ILE A 91 23.30 -17.19 -15.29
N ALA A 92 22.66 -16.18 -15.89
CA ALA A 92 22.26 -14.98 -15.18
C ALA A 92 21.25 -15.26 -14.05
N ILE A 93 20.30 -16.19 -14.25
CA ILE A 93 19.37 -16.65 -13.20
C ILE A 93 20.16 -17.22 -12.02
N GLN A 94 21.10 -18.14 -12.28
CA GLN A 94 21.88 -18.74 -11.20
C GLN A 94 22.74 -17.71 -10.47
N GLN A 95 23.36 -16.77 -11.19
CA GLN A 95 24.14 -15.69 -10.59
C GLN A 95 23.29 -14.76 -9.71
N ILE A 96 22.06 -14.42 -10.12
CA ILE A 96 21.13 -13.62 -9.30
C ILE A 96 20.78 -14.34 -8.00
N LEU A 97 20.44 -15.62 -8.09
CA LEU A 97 20.08 -16.42 -6.92
C LEU A 97 21.28 -16.59 -5.99
N ASP A 98 22.48 -16.75 -6.54
CA ASP A 98 23.71 -16.89 -5.76
C ASP A 98 24.07 -15.62 -5.02
N LYS A 99 24.02 -14.45 -5.69
CA LYS A 99 24.22 -13.15 -5.03
C LYS A 99 23.28 -12.94 -3.87
N ARG A 100 21.99 -13.25 -4.05
CA ARG A 100 21.01 -13.13 -2.97
C ARG A 100 21.27 -14.04 -1.79
N ARG A 101 21.65 -15.29 -2.03
CA ARG A 101 22.07 -16.20 -0.95
C ARG A 101 23.28 -15.67 -0.18
N ASN A 102 24.16 -14.94 -0.86
CA ASN A 102 25.33 -14.31 -0.23
C ASN A 102 24.96 -13.02 0.54
N GLU A 103 23.93 -12.29 0.10
CA GLU A 103 23.42 -11.07 0.76
C GLU A 103 22.50 -11.37 1.95
N ASP A 104 21.69 -12.44 1.84
CA ASP A 104 20.72 -12.84 2.84
C ASP A 104 20.83 -14.36 3.10
N ALA A 105 21.38 -14.71 4.26
CA ALA A 105 21.54 -16.10 4.69
C ALA A 105 20.19 -16.83 4.89
N ALA A 106 19.08 -16.10 5.08
CA ALA A 106 17.74 -16.68 5.18
C ALA A 106 17.15 -17.02 3.81
N PHE A 107 17.68 -16.47 2.71
CA PHE A 107 17.22 -16.77 1.36
C PHE A 107 17.67 -18.19 0.95
N ARG A 108 16.72 -19.14 0.89
CA ARG A 108 17.02 -20.57 0.62
C ARG A 108 16.67 -21.04 -0.79
N LEU A 109 16.16 -20.17 -1.65
CA LEU A 109 15.66 -20.56 -2.96
C LEU A 109 16.79 -21.13 -3.84
N LYS A 110 16.64 -22.39 -4.24
CA LYS A 110 17.51 -23.08 -5.19
C LYS A 110 16.68 -23.50 -6.39
N VAL A 111 17.18 -23.18 -7.57
CA VAL A 111 16.47 -23.45 -8.83
C VAL A 111 17.29 -24.40 -9.67
N ARG A 112 16.62 -25.42 -10.20
CA ARG A 112 17.15 -26.33 -11.21
C ARG A 112 16.70 -25.89 -12.59
N ILE A 113 17.61 -25.94 -13.57
CA ILE A 113 17.34 -25.44 -14.93
C ILE A 113 17.69 -26.52 -15.96
N GLY A 114 16.80 -26.75 -16.91
CA GLY A 114 17.04 -27.64 -18.05
C GLY A 114 16.73 -26.97 -19.38
N ILE A 115 17.56 -27.23 -20.38
CA ILE A 115 17.45 -26.63 -21.72
C ILE A 115 17.49 -27.71 -22.79
N HIS A 116 16.57 -27.61 -23.76
CA HIS A 116 16.58 -28.42 -24.95
C HIS A 116 16.21 -27.61 -26.20
N ALA A 117 17.05 -27.68 -27.23
CA ALA A 117 16.78 -27.17 -28.56
C ALA A 117 16.29 -28.31 -29.48
N GLY A 118 15.14 -28.09 -30.13
CA GLY A 118 14.50 -29.06 -31.00
C GLY A 118 13.37 -28.43 -31.84
N LYS A 119 12.66 -29.26 -32.61
CA LYS A 119 11.49 -28.82 -33.39
C LYS A 119 10.22 -29.03 -32.58
N ALA A 120 9.43 -27.97 -32.41
CA ALA A 120 8.15 -28.00 -31.69
C ALA A 120 7.02 -27.38 -32.53
N LEU A 121 5.79 -27.74 -32.21
CA LEU A 121 4.61 -27.09 -32.78
C LEU A 121 4.39 -25.78 -32.03
N VAL A 122 4.33 -24.66 -32.76
CA VAL A 122 4.10 -23.33 -32.19
C VAL A 122 2.74 -22.84 -32.67
N GLU A 123 1.80 -22.70 -31.74
CA GLU A 123 0.41 -22.32 -32.01
C GLU A 123 0.06 -21.08 -31.19
N GLY A 124 0.04 -19.92 -31.86
CA GLY A 124 -0.10 -18.63 -31.19
C GLY A 124 1.03 -18.40 -30.18
N ASP A 125 0.66 -18.41 -28.90
CA ASP A 125 1.56 -18.19 -27.78
C ASP A 125 1.97 -19.47 -27.03
N ASP A 126 1.43 -20.63 -27.43
CA ASP A 126 1.73 -21.93 -26.81
C ASP A 126 2.66 -22.80 -27.68
N ILE A 127 3.33 -23.75 -27.04
CA ILE A 127 4.32 -24.63 -27.66
C ILE A 127 4.10 -26.06 -27.20
N PHE A 128 4.02 -26.97 -28.17
CA PHE A 128 3.74 -28.39 -27.94
C PHE A 128 4.75 -29.31 -28.63
N GLY A 129 4.75 -30.55 -28.15
CA GLY A 129 5.45 -31.66 -28.76
C GLY A 129 6.69 -32.09 -28.01
N ASP A 130 7.42 -33.00 -28.65
CA ASP A 130 8.50 -33.77 -28.03
C ASP A 130 9.62 -32.91 -27.43
N ALA A 131 9.92 -31.75 -28.04
CA ALA A 131 10.94 -30.83 -27.53
C ALA A 131 10.60 -30.28 -26.13
N VAL A 132 9.32 -30.05 -25.84
CA VAL A 132 8.85 -29.56 -24.52
C VAL A 132 9.01 -30.66 -23.47
N ASN A 133 8.56 -31.87 -23.79
CA ASN A 133 8.67 -33.03 -22.91
C ASN A 133 10.14 -33.36 -22.60
N LEU A 134 11.01 -33.28 -23.60
CA LEU A 134 12.43 -33.51 -23.43
C LEU A 134 13.08 -32.43 -22.56
N ALA A 135 12.77 -31.15 -22.78
CA ALA A 135 13.29 -30.05 -21.95
C ALA A 135 12.92 -30.20 -20.47
N SER A 136 11.66 -30.52 -20.17
CA SER A 136 11.20 -30.76 -18.80
C SER A 136 11.96 -31.93 -18.13
N ARG A 137 12.23 -33.00 -18.88
CA ARG A 137 13.00 -34.15 -18.35
C ARG A 137 14.48 -33.86 -18.15
N VAL A 138 15.06 -33.01 -19.01
CA VAL A 138 16.44 -32.52 -18.80
C VAL A 138 16.49 -31.70 -17.51
N GLN A 139 15.50 -30.85 -17.25
CA GLN A 139 15.40 -30.06 -16.03
C GLN A 139 15.21 -30.95 -14.79
N SER A 140 14.39 -32.01 -14.86
CA SER A 140 14.15 -32.89 -13.71
C SER A 140 15.39 -33.68 -13.27
N LEU A 141 16.39 -33.84 -14.15
CA LEU A 141 17.67 -34.47 -13.80
C LEU A 141 18.64 -33.52 -13.07
N ALA A 142 18.42 -32.20 -13.18
CA ALA A 142 19.27 -31.20 -12.54
C ALA A 142 18.93 -31.04 -11.06
N LYS A 143 19.94 -30.79 -10.23
CA LYS A 143 19.77 -30.36 -8.84
C LYS A 143 19.67 -28.84 -8.74
N GLY A 144 19.31 -28.35 -7.57
CA GLY A 144 19.33 -26.93 -7.23
C GLY A 144 20.70 -26.32 -7.53
N ASN A 145 20.70 -25.16 -8.18
CA ASN A 145 21.89 -24.44 -8.64
C ASN A 145 22.61 -25.08 -9.84
N GLU A 146 21.99 -26.02 -10.54
CA GLU A 146 22.54 -26.63 -11.75
C GLU A 146 21.77 -26.21 -13.00
N ILE A 147 22.50 -26.21 -14.13
CA ILE A 147 21.97 -25.95 -15.47
C ILE A 147 22.36 -27.13 -16.34
N TYR A 148 21.37 -27.90 -16.77
CA TYR A 148 21.56 -29.06 -17.65
C TYR A 148 21.07 -28.76 -19.06
N VAL A 149 21.79 -29.29 -20.04
CA VAL A 149 21.47 -29.16 -21.46
C VAL A 149 21.52 -30.53 -22.13
N SER A 150 20.60 -30.79 -23.05
CA SER A 150 20.64 -32.00 -23.87
C SER A 150 21.84 -32.01 -24.81
N SER A 151 22.29 -33.20 -25.24
CA SER A 151 23.33 -33.37 -26.26
C SER A 151 23.06 -32.58 -27.54
N SER A 152 21.81 -32.58 -28.02
CA SER A 152 21.39 -31.83 -29.20
C SER A 152 21.53 -30.31 -29.04
N THR A 153 21.51 -29.81 -27.82
CA THR A 153 21.70 -28.38 -27.53
C THR A 153 23.17 -28.08 -27.35
N ALA A 154 23.89 -28.96 -26.63
CA ALA A 154 25.34 -28.85 -26.45
C ALA A 154 26.09 -28.84 -27.78
N SER A 155 25.65 -29.65 -28.76
CA SER A 155 26.25 -29.70 -30.10
C SER A 155 26.06 -28.44 -30.95
N LEU A 156 25.20 -27.50 -30.51
CA LEU A 156 25.00 -26.21 -31.20
C LEU A 156 25.99 -25.14 -30.74
N PHE A 157 26.82 -25.44 -29.73
CA PHE A 157 27.83 -24.54 -29.20
C PHE A 157 29.22 -25.06 -29.55
N GLN A 158 30.15 -24.14 -29.81
CA GLN A 158 31.57 -24.48 -29.85
C GLN A 158 32.11 -24.63 -28.42
N LYS A 159 33.24 -25.32 -28.22
CA LYS A 159 33.78 -25.57 -26.87
C LYS A 159 34.19 -24.25 -26.18
N GLU A 160 34.56 -23.26 -26.97
CA GLU A 160 34.99 -21.92 -26.55
C GLU A 160 33.82 -21.04 -26.13
N ASP A 161 32.61 -21.34 -26.62
CA ASP A 161 31.40 -20.57 -26.29
C ASP A 161 30.92 -20.83 -24.87
N PHE A 162 30.90 -22.10 -24.48
CA PHE A 162 30.41 -22.52 -23.19
C PHE A 162 31.13 -23.77 -22.67
N ALA A 163 31.67 -23.73 -21.43
CA ALA A 163 32.17 -24.95 -20.79
C ALA A 163 31.00 -25.81 -20.29
N LEU A 164 30.76 -26.86 -21.06
CA LEU A 164 29.77 -27.91 -20.83
C LEU A 164 30.49 -29.21 -20.52
N THR A 165 30.23 -29.80 -19.35
CA THR A 165 30.81 -31.10 -18.97
C THR A 165 29.75 -32.18 -19.11
N LYS A 166 30.05 -33.29 -19.80
CA LYS A 166 29.13 -34.43 -19.89
C LYS A 166 28.92 -35.03 -18.51
N VAL A 167 27.66 -35.16 -18.09
CA VAL A 167 27.25 -35.76 -16.81
C VAL A 167 27.06 -37.26 -16.96
N GLY A 168 26.44 -37.68 -18.08
CA GLY A 168 26.12 -39.08 -18.35
C GLY A 168 25.17 -39.20 -19.52
N ASN A 169 24.84 -40.45 -19.85
CA ASN A 169 23.76 -40.78 -20.77
C ASN A 169 22.56 -41.25 -19.96
N PHE A 170 21.35 -40.82 -20.34
CA PHE A 170 20.13 -41.15 -19.60
C PHE A 170 19.04 -41.62 -20.56
N LEU A 171 18.41 -42.74 -20.24
CA LEU A 171 17.18 -43.18 -20.92
C LEU A 171 15.98 -42.43 -20.32
N LEU A 172 15.58 -41.35 -20.98
CA LEU A 172 14.45 -40.55 -20.53
C LEU A 172 13.12 -41.25 -20.87
N LYS A 173 12.15 -41.21 -19.95
CA LYS A 173 10.84 -41.89 -20.09
C LYS A 173 10.24 -41.73 -21.50
N GLY A 174 9.92 -42.80 -22.21
CA GLY A 174 9.34 -42.68 -23.57
C GLY A 174 10.32 -42.25 -24.67
N LYS A 175 11.63 -42.31 -24.42
CA LYS A 175 12.67 -42.33 -25.44
C LYS A 175 13.16 -43.77 -25.64
N GLN A 176 13.54 -44.09 -26.87
CA GLN A 176 14.09 -45.41 -27.22
C GLN A 176 15.62 -45.44 -27.09
N THR A 177 16.27 -44.27 -27.14
CA THR A 177 17.72 -44.14 -27.07
C THR A 177 18.11 -43.27 -25.89
N GLU A 178 19.27 -43.56 -25.30
CA GLU A 178 19.85 -42.70 -24.29
C GLU A 178 20.23 -41.34 -24.86
N ILE A 179 20.05 -40.30 -24.06
CA ILE A 179 20.42 -38.93 -24.41
C ILE A 179 21.53 -38.49 -23.45
N ALA A 180 22.66 -38.04 -24.01
CA ALA A 180 23.73 -37.46 -23.21
C ALA A 180 23.29 -36.10 -22.64
N ILE A 181 23.55 -35.88 -21.35
CA ILE A 181 23.25 -34.64 -20.64
C ILE A 181 24.56 -33.96 -20.26
N TYR A 182 24.60 -32.65 -20.40
CA TYR A 182 25.76 -31.82 -20.10
C TYR A 182 25.41 -30.78 -19.03
N LYS A 183 26.33 -30.56 -18.09
CA LYS A 183 26.24 -29.54 -17.05
C LYS A 183 27.02 -28.30 -17.46
N CYS A 184 26.40 -27.13 -17.37
CA CYS A 184 27.08 -25.85 -17.57
C CYS A 184 27.77 -25.38 -16.29
N ARG A 185 29.06 -25.04 -16.39
CA ARG A 185 29.86 -24.47 -15.30
C ARG A 185 29.63 -22.96 -15.17
N TRP A 186 28.43 -22.57 -14.76
CA TRP A 186 27.99 -21.15 -14.80
C TRP A 186 28.81 -20.17 -13.93
N ARG A 187 29.50 -20.64 -12.89
CA ARG A 187 30.31 -19.79 -12.00
C ARG A 187 31.56 -19.18 -12.64
N GLN A 188 32.03 -19.74 -13.76
CA GLN A 188 33.25 -19.28 -14.42
C GLN A 188 33.01 -18.08 -15.37
N TYR A 189 31.75 -17.74 -15.65
CA TYR A 189 31.41 -16.65 -16.56
C TYR A 189 31.39 -15.31 -15.82
N PRO A 190 31.65 -14.20 -16.53
CA PRO A 190 31.43 -12.88 -15.99
C PRO A 190 29.97 -12.70 -15.56
N ASP A 191 29.73 -11.66 -14.78
CA ASP A 191 28.40 -11.37 -14.26
C ASP A 191 27.41 -10.99 -15.39
N LEU A 192 26.63 -11.97 -15.83
CA LEU A 192 25.57 -11.84 -16.83
C LEU A 192 24.27 -11.31 -16.20
N SER A 193 24.23 -11.12 -14.88
CA SER A 193 23.11 -10.51 -14.17
C SER A 193 23.23 -8.99 -14.02
N ALA A 194 24.37 -8.41 -14.38
CA ALA A 194 24.62 -6.98 -14.24
C ALA A 194 23.58 -6.14 -15.00
N GLY A 195 23.04 -5.12 -14.32
CA GLY A 195 22.06 -4.18 -14.90
C GLY A 195 20.65 -4.75 -15.10
N ILE A 196 20.35 -5.95 -14.59
CA ILE A 196 18.99 -6.47 -14.54
C ILE A 196 18.32 -5.98 -13.25
N GLU A 197 17.46 -4.97 -13.35
CA GLU A 197 16.67 -4.51 -12.21
C GLU A 197 15.72 -5.61 -11.72
N GLN A 198 15.93 -6.03 -10.47
CA GLN A 198 15.05 -6.97 -9.79
C GLN A 198 14.07 -6.18 -8.93
N ASN A 199 12.82 -6.06 -9.37
CA ASN A 199 11.77 -5.48 -8.53
C ASN A 199 11.30 -6.53 -7.51
N ILE A 200 12.08 -6.68 -6.44
CA ILE A 200 11.86 -7.61 -5.32
C ILE A 200 10.81 -7.10 -4.34
N PHE A 201 10.61 -5.78 -4.30
CA PHE A 201 9.53 -5.22 -3.51
C PHE A 201 8.26 -5.90 -3.98
N VAL A 202 7.64 -6.67 -3.08
CA VAL A 202 6.28 -7.16 -3.22
C VAL A 202 5.53 -5.99 -3.82
N GLN A 203 5.09 -6.13 -5.06
CA GLN A 203 4.18 -5.14 -5.63
C GLN A 203 2.89 -5.32 -4.86
N VAL A 204 2.86 -4.74 -3.66
CA VAL A 204 1.67 -4.27 -2.97
C VAL A 204 0.91 -3.58 -4.09
N LEU A 205 -0.12 -4.27 -4.59
CA LEU A 205 -0.91 -3.85 -5.75
C LEU A 205 -1.18 -2.36 -5.58
N ARG A 206 -1.15 -1.58 -6.66
CA ARG A 206 -1.39 -0.12 -6.63
C ARG A 206 -2.59 0.27 -5.73
N ARG A 207 -3.56 -0.64 -5.61
CA ARG A 207 -4.71 -0.66 -4.69
C ARG A 207 -4.36 -0.69 -3.18
N GLN A 208 -3.46 -1.56 -2.72
CA GLN A 208 -3.05 -1.65 -1.31
C GLN A 208 -2.15 -0.48 -0.88
N LYS A 209 -1.34 0.10 -1.78
CA LYS A 209 -0.61 1.35 -1.51
C LYS A 209 -1.56 2.53 -1.27
N LEU A 210 -2.66 2.58 -2.04
CA LEU A 210 -3.70 3.58 -1.88
C LEU A 210 -4.46 3.38 -0.56
N GLU A 211 -4.79 2.15 -0.20
CA GLU A 211 -5.42 1.83 1.09
C GLU A 211 -4.53 2.26 2.27
N PHE A 212 -3.23 1.91 2.25
CA PHE A 212 -2.29 2.35 3.29
C PHE A 212 -2.23 3.88 3.40
N LEU A 213 -2.11 4.59 2.26
CA LEU A 213 -2.11 6.04 2.23
C LEU A 213 -3.41 6.63 2.80
N ILE A 214 -4.57 6.07 2.45
CA ILE A 214 -5.87 6.49 2.98
C ILE A 214 -5.92 6.28 4.49
N TYR A 215 -5.45 5.14 5.01
CA TYR A 215 -5.41 4.89 6.45
C TYR A 215 -4.46 5.86 7.17
N SER A 216 -3.28 6.13 6.62
CA SER A 216 -2.34 7.10 7.21
C SER A 216 -2.93 8.51 7.26
N VAL A 217 -3.55 8.97 6.17
CA VAL A 217 -4.20 10.30 6.12
C VAL A 217 -5.39 10.37 7.08
N ALA A 218 -6.23 9.34 7.15
CA ALA A 218 -7.35 9.27 8.08
C ALA A 218 -6.88 9.28 9.55
N SER A 219 -5.81 8.55 9.86
CA SER A 219 -5.21 8.51 11.21
C SER A 219 -4.71 9.88 11.64
N ILE A 220 -3.99 10.57 10.75
CA ILE A 220 -3.52 11.93 11.00
C ILE A 220 -4.71 12.89 11.21
N GLY A 221 -5.77 12.75 10.41
CA GLY A 221 -7.01 13.52 10.58
C GLY A 221 -7.70 13.29 11.93
N ILE A 222 -7.80 12.05 12.39
CA ILE A 222 -8.39 11.70 13.69
C ILE A 222 -7.53 12.25 14.84
N ILE A 223 -6.21 12.07 14.79
CA ILE A 223 -5.29 12.61 15.80
C ILE A 223 -5.43 14.13 15.87
N TYR A 224 -5.47 14.80 14.72
CA TYR A 224 -5.67 16.24 14.65
C TYR A 224 -7.02 16.67 15.24
N PHE A 225 -8.10 15.97 14.90
CA PHE A 225 -9.44 16.23 15.41
C PHE A 225 -9.51 16.08 16.94
N LEU A 226 -8.97 14.98 17.47
CA LEU A 226 -8.93 14.72 18.92
C LEU A 226 -8.07 15.75 19.66
N PHE A 227 -6.96 16.15 19.05
CA PHE A 227 -6.12 17.20 19.59
C PHE A 227 -6.87 18.53 19.71
N PHE A 228 -7.56 18.95 18.64
CA PHE A 228 -8.23 20.25 18.59
C PHE A 228 -9.43 20.35 19.54
N ASN A 229 -10.24 19.29 19.63
CA ASN A 229 -11.48 19.31 20.40
C ASN A 229 -11.27 19.01 21.89
N TYR A 230 -10.26 18.22 22.25
CA TYR A 230 -10.16 17.67 23.61
C TYR A 230 -8.77 17.87 24.22
N LEU A 231 -7.73 17.32 23.59
CA LEU A 231 -6.41 17.25 24.21
C LEU A 231 -5.80 18.62 24.46
N ARG A 232 -6.02 19.61 23.57
CA ARG A 232 -5.51 20.97 23.72
C ARG A 232 -5.96 21.63 25.02
N TYR A 233 -7.20 21.40 25.45
CA TYR A 233 -7.73 22.01 26.69
C TYR A 233 -7.12 21.36 27.92
N PHE A 234 -7.02 20.04 27.94
CA PHE A 234 -6.37 19.30 29.02
C PHE A 234 -4.88 19.66 29.16
N LEU A 235 -4.19 19.85 28.04
CA LEU A 235 -2.78 20.28 28.04
C LEU A 235 -2.61 21.74 28.43
N ALA A 236 -3.62 22.60 28.21
CA ALA A 236 -3.59 24.00 28.64
C ALA A 236 -3.61 24.12 30.17
N ASP A 237 -4.29 23.21 30.87
CA ASP A 237 -4.32 23.16 32.35
C ASP A 237 -2.97 22.78 32.98
N LYS A 238 -2.03 22.21 32.20
CA LYS A 238 -0.69 21.83 32.71
C LYS A 238 0.36 22.94 32.60
N GLU A 239 -0.04 24.20 32.40
CA GLU A 239 0.74 25.46 32.28
C GLU A 239 1.92 25.47 31.29
N VAL A 240 2.83 24.50 31.36
CA VAL A 240 4.03 24.30 30.54
C VAL A 240 3.71 24.13 29.04
N LEU A 241 2.57 23.51 28.71
CA LEU A 241 2.15 23.26 27.32
C LEU A 241 1.19 24.33 26.75
N ALA A 242 0.63 25.21 27.59
CA ALA A 242 -0.21 26.33 27.17
C ALA A 242 0.57 27.34 26.28
N LEU A 243 1.89 27.44 26.51
CA LEU A 243 2.80 28.27 25.71
C LEU A 243 3.01 27.74 24.27
N LEU A 244 2.93 26.42 24.07
CA LEU A 244 3.04 25.79 22.76
C LEU A 244 1.71 25.85 21.98
N SER A 245 0.58 25.73 22.66
CA SER A 245 -0.76 25.71 22.04
C SER A 245 -1.19 27.07 21.45
N LEU A 246 -0.78 28.19 22.04
CA LEU A 246 -1.10 29.54 21.54
C LEU A 246 -0.42 29.90 20.20
N ARG A 247 0.73 29.29 19.87
CA ARG A 247 1.42 29.53 18.58
C ARG A 247 0.95 28.65 17.45
N LEU A 248 0.44 27.46 17.74
CA LEU A 248 -0.08 26.57 16.70
C LEU A 248 -1.28 27.18 15.99
N GLN A 249 -2.07 28.00 16.70
CA GLN A 249 -3.22 28.74 16.17
C GLN A 249 -2.81 29.80 15.13
N LEU A 250 -1.62 30.40 15.24
CA LEU A 250 -1.07 31.35 14.26
C LEU A 250 -0.53 30.66 12.99
N ILE A 251 -0.04 29.43 13.09
CA ILE A 251 0.34 28.60 11.92
C ILE A 251 -0.92 28.06 11.22
N LEU A 252 -2.03 27.89 11.95
CA LEU A 252 -3.28 27.29 11.48
C LEU A 252 -4.42 28.30 11.21
N ASP A 253 -4.18 29.61 11.36
CA ASP A 253 -5.09 30.67 10.92
C ASP A 253 -5.21 30.78 9.39
N ALA A 254 -4.47 29.94 8.66
CA ALA A 254 -4.86 29.46 7.34
C ALA A 254 -6.10 28.55 7.48
N ARG A 255 -7.22 29.24 7.74
CA ARG A 255 -8.62 28.78 7.85
C ARG A 255 -8.88 27.45 7.16
N ILE A 256 -9.70 26.61 7.81
CA ILE A 256 -10.70 25.61 7.35
C ILE A 256 -10.70 25.18 5.85
N ALA A 257 -10.43 26.10 4.91
CA ALA A 257 -10.27 25.90 3.48
C ALA A 257 -9.23 24.85 3.05
N ILE A 258 -8.11 24.66 3.75
CA ILE A 258 -7.13 23.62 3.34
C ILE A 258 -7.69 22.21 3.64
N PRO A 259 -8.15 21.89 4.87
CA PRO A 259 -8.76 20.59 5.16
C PRO A 259 -10.09 20.37 4.42
N ALA A 260 -10.96 21.39 4.32
CA ALA A 260 -12.22 21.29 3.59
C ALA A 260 -11.99 21.17 2.07
N GLY A 261 -10.99 21.88 1.53
CA GLY A 261 -10.57 21.80 0.14
C GLY A 261 -10.01 20.43 -0.22
N LEU A 262 -9.19 19.84 0.66
CA LEU A 262 -8.74 18.45 0.53
C LEU A 262 -9.91 17.46 0.62
N GLY A 263 -10.86 17.67 1.53
CA GLY A 263 -12.07 16.84 1.64
C GLY A 263 -12.95 16.88 0.38
N ILE A 264 -13.19 18.07 -0.17
CA ILE A 264 -13.96 18.27 -1.41
C ILE A 264 -13.22 17.71 -2.62
N LEU A 265 -11.90 17.93 -2.73
CA LEU A 265 -11.08 17.36 -3.82
C LEU A 265 -11.13 15.83 -3.78
N THR A 266 -11.09 15.23 -2.58
CA THR A 266 -11.21 13.78 -2.39
C THR A 266 -12.58 13.28 -2.85
N LEU A 267 -13.66 13.98 -2.48
CA LEU A 267 -15.02 13.65 -2.92
C LEU A 267 -15.20 13.76 -4.44
N VAL A 268 -14.62 14.79 -5.08
CA VAL A 268 -14.69 15.02 -6.53
C VAL A 268 -13.91 13.96 -7.31
N VAL A 269 -12.71 13.59 -6.84
CA VAL A 269 -11.91 12.51 -7.45
C VAL A 269 -12.63 11.16 -7.34
N VAL A 270 -13.25 10.88 -6.19
CA VAL A 270 -14.05 9.67 -5.98
C VAL A 270 -15.30 9.67 -6.87
N PHE A 271 -16.01 10.80 -6.99
CA PHE A 271 -17.17 10.94 -7.87
C PHE A 271 -16.84 10.74 -9.36
N LEU A 272 -15.72 11.32 -9.83
CA LEU A 272 -15.23 11.15 -11.21
C LEU A 272 -14.80 9.70 -11.50
N ALA A 273 -14.21 9.01 -10.52
CA ALA A 273 -13.84 7.59 -10.63
C ALA A 273 -15.05 6.64 -10.70
N ILE A 274 -16.15 6.98 -10.00
CA ILE A 274 -17.43 6.25 -10.08
C ILE A 274 -18.12 6.49 -11.43
N ARG A 275 -18.16 7.75 -11.90
CA ARG A 275 -18.88 8.16 -13.13
C ARG A 275 -18.28 7.60 -14.43
N THR A 276 -16.97 7.39 -14.46
CA THR A 276 -16.26 6.80 -15.63
C THR A 276 -16.40 5.28 -15.75
N LYS A 277 -17.27 4.64 -14.94
CA LYS A 277 -17.48 3.17 -14.89
C LYS A 277 -16.17 2.37 -14.73
N ILE A 278 -15.17 2.96 -14.07
CA ILE A 278 -13.95 2.27 -13.61
C ILE A 278 -14.28 1.29 -12.46
N ILE A 279 -15.48 1.35 -11.87
CA ILE A 279 -15.91 0.49 -10.74
C ILE A 279 -17.27 -0.19 -11.04
N PRO A 280 -17.33 -1.53 -11.19
CA PRO A 280 -18.58 -2.30 -11.27
C PRO A 280 -18.99 -2.93 -9.92
N HIS A 281 -20.32 -2.95 -9.65
CA HIS A 281 -21.16 -3.63 -8.62
C HIS A 281 -20.68 -3.83 -7.16
N LEU A 282 -19.42 -3.56 -6.83
CA LEU A 282 -18.80 -3.53 -5.50
C LEU A 282 -19.31 -2.37 -4.61
N ALA A 283 -20.40 -1.72 -5.03
CA ALA A 283 -21.19 -0.77 -4.26
C ALA A 283 -21.68 -1.35 -2.90
N LEU A 284 -21.60 -2.67 -2.70
CA LEU A 284 -21.98 -3.37 -1.46
C LEU A 284 -20.82 -3.85 -0.57
N SER A 285 -19.54 -3.74 -0.97
CA SER A 285 -18.43 -3.93 -0.01
C SER A 285 -18.17 -2.67 0.83
N LEU A 286 -18.95 -1.63 0.61
CA LEU A 286 -18.88 -0.27 1.18
C LEU A 286 -19.14 -0.16 2.69
N LEU A 287 -19.22 -1.28 3.43
CA LEU A 287 -19.30 -1.29 4.90
C LEU A 287 -18.04 -1.84 5.60
N LYS A 288 -16.95 -2.11 4.86
CA LYS A 288 -15.67 -2.55 5.44
C LYS A 288 -14.55 -1.54 5.15
N GLY A 289 -13.76 -1.20 6.19
CA GLY A 289 -12.63 -0.26 6.09
C GLY A 289 -13.04 1.22 6.21
N GLY A 290 -12.12 2.14 5.88
CA GLY A 290 -12.16 3.59 6.21
C GLY A 290 -13.47 4.37 5.98
N PHE A 291 -14.38 3.91 5.12
CA PHE A 291 -15.72 4.50 4.95
C PHE A 291 -16.67 4.19 6.13
N GLY A 292 -16.54 3.01 6.77
CA GLY A 292 -17.22 2.69 8.02
C GLY A 292 -16.71 3.50 9.21
N LEU A 293 -15.44 3.92 9.16
CA LEU A 293 -14.85 4.89 10.11
C LEU A 293 -15.47 6.27 9.93
N ALA A 294 -15.60 6.74 8.69
CA ALA A 294 -16.24 8.03 8.37
C ALA A 294 -17.74 8.02 8.70
N ILE A 295 -18.46 6.94 8.38
CA ILE A 295 -19.86 6.74 8.76
C ILE A 295 -20.01 6.61 10.28
N GLY A 296 -19.16 5.84 10.96
CA GLY A 296 -19.19 5.72 12.42
C GLY A 296 -18.94 7.06 13.10
N PHE A 297 -18.00 7.84 12.59
CA PHE A 297 -17.72 9.18 13.07
C PHE A 297 -18.88 10.17 12.79
N LEU A 298 -19.46 10.14 11.58
CA LEU A 298 -20.63 10.96 11.22
C LEU A 298 -21.91 10.56 11.98
N LEU A 299 -22.12 9.26 12.21
CA LEU A 299 -23.24 8.70 12.98
C LEU A 299 -23.07 8.87 14.50
N PHE A 300 -21.89 9.19 15.01
CA PHE A 300 -21.71 9.53 16.43
C PHE A 300 -21.68 11.05 16.66
N TYR A 301 -21.04 11.81 15.78
CA TYR A 301 -20.93 13.26 15.93
C TYR A 301 -22.19 14.00 15.46
N GLY A 302 -22.86 13.49 14.42
CA GLY A 302 -24.08 14.08 13.86
C GLY A 302 -25.30 14.00 14.77
N PRO A 303 -25.63 12.82 15.35
CA PRO A 303 -26.80 12.64 16.21
C PRO A 303 -26.45 12.69 17.70
N ALA A 304 -25.36 13.36 18.09
CA ALA A 304 -25.07 13.70 19.49
C ALA A 304 -26.31 14.27 20.21
N HIS A 305 -27.16 14.99 19.49
CA HIS A 305 -28.42 15.54 19.98
C HIS A 305 -29.57 14.51 20.11
N TYR A 306 -29.53 13.39 19.37
CA TYR A 306 -30.51 12.29 19.40
C TYR A 306 -30.12 11.17 20.35
N LEU A 307 -28.83 10.95 20.61
CA LEU A 307 -28.33 9.94 21.56
C LEU A 307 -28.83 10.19 23.00
N HIS A 308 -29.11 11.45 23.35
CA HIS A 308 -29.76 11.82 24.61
C HIS A 308 -31.12 11.14 24.82
N TYR A 309 -31.90 10.93 23.75
CA TYR A 309 -33.20 10.26 23.82
C TYR A 309 -33.10 8.73 23.94
N VAL A 310 -32.00 8.14 23.49
CA VAL A 310 -31.83 6.68 23.44
C VAL A 310 -31.04 6.15 24.64
N LEU A 311 -30.01 6.86 25.08
CA LEU A 311 -29.05 6.38 26.07
C LEU A 311 -29.26 6.98 27.48
N GLY A 312 -30.19 7.92 27.64
CA GLY A 312 -30.57 8.50 28.94
C GLY A 312 -29.85 9.80 29.33
N PRO A 313 -30.27 10.45 30.43
CA PRO A 313 -29.83 11.80 30.81
C PRO A 313 -28.38 11.88 31.28
N ASP A 314 -27.79 10.77 31.71
CA ASP A 314 -26.44 10.74 32.30
C ASP A 314 -25.31 10.98 31.29
N TRP A 315 -25.59 10.94 29.97
CA TRP A 315 -24.57 11.10 28.93
C TRP A 315 -24.03 12.53 28.79
N ASN A 316 -24.80 13.53 29.23
CA ASN A 316 -24.33 14.92 29.30
C ASN A 316 -23.61 15.24 30.62
N LYS A 317 -23.49 14.26 31.53
CA LYS A 317 -22.76 14.46 32.79
C LYS A 317 -21.29 14.77 32.48
N THR A 318 -20.80 15.81 33.14
CA THR A 318 -19.39 16.21 33.04
C THR A 318 -18.50 15.16 33.70
N LEU A 319 -17.56 14.62 32.93
CA LEU A 319 -16.48 13.76 33.38
C LEU A 319 -15.27 14.57 33.87
N HIS A 320 -14.96 15.65 33.16
CA HIS A 320 -13.86 16.52 33.50
C HIS A 320 -14.22 17.97 33.18
N GLN A 321 -13.81 18.87 34.06
CA GLN A 321 -13.99 20.30 33.93
C GLN A 321 -12.61 20.94 34.06
N SER A 322 -12.27 21.84 33.13
CA SER A 322 -10.96 22.49 33.14
C SER A 322 -10.76 23.38 34.36
N ASP A 323 -9.51 23.53 34.77
CA ASP A 323 -9.14 24.40 35.88
C ASP A 323 -9.18 25.87 35.44
N HIS A 324 -8.76 26.16 34.21
CA HIS A 324 -8.79 27.51 33.65
C HIS A 324 -10.13 27.90 33.01
N LEU A 325 -10.35 29.21 32.95
CA LEU A 325 -11.46 29.83 32.21
C LEU A 325 -10.97 30.21 30.80
N PHE A 326 -11.81 29.94 29.81
CA PHE A 326 -11.55 30.26 28.42
C PHE A 326 -12.54 31.32 27.93
N VAL A 327 -12.02 32.34 27.25
CA VAL A 327 -12.78 33.44 26.66
C VAL A 327 -13.01 33.16 25.19
N GLU A 328 -14.27 32.95 24.81
CA GLU A 328 -14.69 32.81 23.43
C GLU A 328 -15.16 34.16 22.87
N VAL A 329 -14.68 34.50 21.67
CA VAL A 329 -15.09 35.71 20.93
C VAL A 329 -16.38 35.42 20.15
N LEU A 330 -17.45 36.13 20.46
CA LEU A 330 -18.77 35.90 19.86
C LEU A 330 -19.05 36.77 18.63
N GLU A 331 -18.24 37.81 18.42
CA GLU A 331 -18.40 38.81 17.37
C GLU A 331 -17.32 38.70 16.28
N GLU A 332 -17.66 39.09 15.05
CA GLU A 332 -16.80 38.86 13.88
C GLU A 332 -15.42 39.51 13.96
N LYS A 333 -15.32 40.69 14.59
CA LYS A 333 -14.06 41.44 14.69
C LYS A 333 -13.99 42.19 16.02
N VAL A 334 -13.38 41.57 17.04
CA VAL A 334 -13.14 42.23 18.33
C VAL A 334 -11.66 42.57 18.45
N SER A 335 -11.36 43.84 18.76
CA SER A 335 -9.98 44.29 18.96
C SER A 335 -9.57 44.08 20.42
N LEU A 336 -8.51 43.29 20.63
CA LEU A 336 -7.77 43.21 21.88
C LEU A 336 -7.16 44.58 22.18
N ARG A 337 -7.28 45.07 23.41
CA ARG A 337 -6.78 46.41 23.80
C ARG A 337 -5.64 46.32 24.80
N LYS A 338 -4.74 47.30 24.80
CA LYS A 338 -3.64 47.39 25.78
C LYS A 338 -4.14 47.61 27.22
N ALA A 339 -5.25 48.32 27.38
CA ALA A 339 -5.85 48.62 28.67
C ALA A 339 -7.38 48.39 28.64
N PRO A 340 -8.05 48.17 29.79
CA PRO A 340 -9.49 47.99 29.88
C PRO A 340 -10.23 49.32 29.70
N SER A 341 -10.13 49.91 28.51
CA SER A 341 -10.72 51.20 28.14
C SER A 341 -11.06 51.23 26.65
N GLU A 342 -12.23 51.77 26.29
CA GLU A 342 -12.65 51.98 24.89
C GLU A 342 -11.72 52.95 24.14
N ALA A 343 -11.01 53.83 24.85
CA ALA A 343 -10.04 54.75 24.26
C ALA A 343 -8.65 54.12 24.04
N SER A 344 -8.41 52.90 24.53
CA SER A 344 -7.11 52.23 24.39
C SER A 344 -6.91 51.69 22.97
N ALA A 345 -5.70 51.85 22.44
CA ALA A 345 -5.31 51.33 21.14
C ALA A 345 -5.52 49.80 21.04
N GLY A 346 -6.01 49.34 19.89
CA GLY A 346 -6.12 47.93 19.58
C GLY A 346 -4.75 47.32 19.30
N ILE A 347 -4.44 46.21 19.95
CA ILE A 347 -3.23 45.40 19.73
C ILE A 347 -3.44 44.47 18.53
N LEU A 348 -4.55 43.72 18.56
CA LEU A 348 -4.81 42.64 17.62
C LEU A 348 -6.31 42.51 17.38
N LYS A 349 -6.73 42.28 16.14
CA LYS A 349 -8.12 41.96 15.80
C LYS A 349 -8.29 40.44 15.79
N VAL A 350 -9.26 39.96 16.56
CA VAL A 350 -9.52 38.54 16.74
C VAL A 350 -10.86 38.20 16.07
N PRO A 351 -10.92 37.12 15.25
CA PRO A 351 -12.15 36.69 14.60
C PRO A 351 -13.13 36.02 15.58
N LYS A 352 -14.39 35.87 15.15
CA LYS A 352 -15.41 35.10 15.88
C LYS A 352 -14.96 33.64 16.04
N GLY A 353 -15.24 33.07 17.21
CA GLY A 353 -14.92 31.68 17.56
C GLY A 353 -13.51 31.48 18.09
N THR A 354 -12.68 32.54 18.18
CA THR A 354 -11.38 32.41 18.83
C THR A 354 -11.55 32.22 20.33
N ILE A 355 -10.84 31.22 20.85
CA ILE A 355 -10.80 30.86 22.27
C ILE A 355 -9.45 31.29 22.84
N LEU A 356 -9.47 32.06 23.93
CA LEU A 356 -8.29 32.61 24.59
C LEU A 356 -8.31 32.26 26.08
N LEU A 357 -7.15 32.13 26.73
CA LEU A 357 -7.10 31.84 28.16
C LEU A 357 -7.37 33.12 28.97
N LEU A 358 -8.32 33.05 29.91
CA LEU A 358 -8.63 34.15 30.81
C LEU A 358 -7.53 34.27 31.87
N ALA A 359 -6.92 35.44 31.95
CA ALA A 359 -5.91 35.76 32.95
C ALA A 359 -6.50 36.55 34.14
N ASP A 360 -7.39 37.51 33.86
CA ASP A 360 -7.94 38.42 34.88
C ASP A 360 -9.25 39.07 34.40
N VAL A 361 -10.01 39.70 35.31
CA VAL A 361 -11.25 40.42 35.01
C VAL A 361 -11.24 41.79 35.69
N ALA A 362 -11.44 42.84 34.90
CA ALA A 362 -11.56 44.21 35.40
C ALA A 362 -12.95 44.79 35.11
N LYS A 363 -13.56 45.42 36.11
CA LYS A 363 -14.80 46.18 35.95
C LYS A 363 -14.46 47.66 35.92
N LYS A 364 -14.67 48.31 34.78
CA LYS A 364 -14.45 49.76 34.63
C LYS A 364 -15.72 50.43 34.11
N ARG A 365 -16.21 51.43 34.86
CA ARG A 365 -17.52 52.06 34.62
C ARG A 365 -18.65 51.00 34.62
N LYS A 366 -19.41 50.88 33.53
CA LYS A 366 -20.51 49.92 33.33
C LYS A 366 -20.12 48.68 32.50
N MET A 367 -18.83 48.46 32.25
CA MET A 367 -18.34 47.40 31.37
C MET A 367 -17.35 46.47 32.08
N THR A 368 -17.55 45.16 31.92
CA THR A 368 -16.61 44.13 32.37
C THR A 368 -15.65 43.80 31.22
N TRP A 369 -14.37 43.75 31.53
CA TRP A 369 -13.30 43.42 30.61
C TRP A 369 -12.63 42.12 31.05
N ASN A 370 -12.37 41.23 30.09
CA ASN A 370 -11.61 40.02 30.31
C ASN A 370 -10.18 40.27 29.82
N LYS A 371 -9.19 40.12 30.70
CA LYS A 371 -7.77 40.06 30.34
C LYS A 371 -7.48 38.67 29.82
N VAL A 372 -6.90 38.59 28.63
CA VAL A 372 -6.63 37.33 27.95
C VAL A 372 -5.19 37.26 27.50
N LEU A 373 -4.62 36.06 27.55
CA LEU A 373 -3.26 35.80 27.10
C LEU A 373 -3.22 35.79 25.56
N VAL A 374 -2.36 36.62 24.98
CA VAL A 374 -2.20 36.77 23.52
C VAL A 374 -0.97 36.00 23.02
N GLY A 375 0.09 35.91 23.83
CA GLY A 375 1.28 35.09 23.57
C GLY A 375 2.54 35.62 24.27
N ARG A 376 3.53 34.76 24.58
CA ARG A 376 4.80 35.12 25.26
C ARG A 376 4.64 36.01 26.53
N GLY A 377 3.57 35.81 27.30
CA GLY A 377 3.28 36.62 28.50
C GLY A 377 2.69 38.01 28.19
N GLU A 378 2.37 38.31 26.93
CA GLU A 378 1.62 39.51 26.56
C GLU A 378 0.12 39.29 26.77
N TYR A 379 -0.52 40.29 27.37
CA TYR A 379 -1.94 40.27 27.69
C TYR A 379 -2.68 41.38 26.96
N GLY A 380 -3.89 41.07 26.53
CA GLY A 380 -4.83 42.04 25.96
C GLY A 380 -6.15 42.02 26.69
N TRP A 381 -6.92 43.09 26.55
CA TRP A 381 -8.24 43.23 27.15
C TRP A 381 -9.33 43.14 26.10
N ILE A 382 -10.30 42.26 26.33
CA ILE A 382 -11.50 42.11 25.50
C ILE A 382 -12.72 42.56 26.31
N PRO A 383 -13.62 43.40 25.74
CA PRO A 383 -14.88 43.70 26.41
C PRO A 383 -15.75 42.45 26.50
N ARG A 384 -16.41 42.24 27.65
CA ARG A 384 -17.41 41.16 27.79
C ARG A 384 -18.73 41.55 27.14
N ILE A 385 -19.19 42.78 27.36
CA ILE A 385 -20.51 43.27 26.97
C ILE A 385 -20.41 44.73 26.57
N VAL A 386 -21.07 45.15 25.48
CA VAL A 386 -21.25 46.57 25.14
C VAL A 386 -22.55 47.08 25.77
N PRO A 387 -22.52 48.20 26.53
CA PRO A 387 -23.73 48.81 27.08
C PRO A 387 -24.65 49.33 25.96
N ALA A 388 -25.96 49.26 26.19
CA ALA A 388 -26.95 49.80 25.25
C ALA A 388 -26.75 51.31 25.04
N LYS A 389 -26.82 51.74 23.79
CA LYS A 389 -26.85 53.16 23.38
C LYS A 389 -28.16 53.41 22.63
N ILE A 390 -28.58 54.68 22.51
CA ILE A 390 -29.82 55.03 21.78
C ILE A 390 -29.75 54.42 20.37
N GLY A 391 -30.73 53.57 20.03
CA GLY A 391 -30.79 52.85 18.75
C GLY A 391 -29.93 51.59 18.61
N VAL A 392 -29.15 51.20 19.64
CA VAL A 392 -28.28 50.00 19.59
C VAL A 392 -28.51 49.10 20.81
N PRO A 393 -28.99 47.86 20.62
CA PRO A 393 -29.23 46.94 21.72
C PRO A 393 -27.92 46.47 22.39
N LYS A 394 -28.01 46.11 23.67
CA LYS A 394 -26.90 45.52 24.44
C LYS A 394 -26.43 44.23 23.75
N LYS A 395 -25.12 44.12 23.48
CA LYS A 395 -24.52 42.97 22.79
C LYS A 395 -23.38 42.36 23.60
N ARG A 396 -23.29 41.03 23.63
CA ARG A 396 -22.21 40.29 24.29
C ARG A 396 -21.10 40.05 23.26
N LEU A 397 -19.88 40.52 23.55
CA LEU A 397 -18.75 40.37 22.63
C LEU A 397 -17.91 39.13 22.94
N SER A 398 -17.84 38.76 24.22
CA SER A 398 -17.11 37.59 24.66
C SER A 398 -17.78 36.93 25.87
N ILE A 399 -17.57 35.64 26.02
CA ILE A 399 -18.02 34.85 27.16
C ILE A 399 -16.85 34.08 27.74
N ALA A 400 -16.74 34.03 29.07
CA ALA A 400 -15.74 33.24 29.76
C ALA A 400 -16.41 31.99 30.32
N ASN A 401 -16.03 30.82 29.79
CA ASN A 401 -16.57 29.52 30.18
C ASN A 401 -15.43 28.54 30.47
N LYS A 402 -15.69 27.54 31.30
CA LYS A 402 -14.78 26.40 31.46
C LYS A 402 -14.99 25.42 30.30
N PHE A 403 -13.96 24.65 29.98
CA PHE A 403 -14.10 23.51 29.09
C PHE A 403 -14.68 22.33 29.89
N TYR A 404 -15.61 21.63 29.27
CA TYR A 404 -16.26 20.45 29.85
C TYR A 404 -16.07 19.29 28.90
N PHE A 405 -15.63 18.16 29.45
CA PHE A 405 -15.59 16.88 28.77
C PHE A 405 -16.69 16.00 29.36
N THR A 406 -17.62 15.53 28.54
CA THR A 406 -18.80 14.78 28.97
C THR A 406 -18.68 13.28 28.64
N TYR A 407 -19.57 12.45 29.19
CA TYR A 407 -19.65 11.04 28.79
C TYR A 407 -19.96 10.86 27.30
N LEU A 408 -20.68 11.79 26.69
CA LEU A 408 -20.92 11.81 25.25
C LEU A 408 -19.61 11.99 24.46
N ASP A 409 -18.75 12.90 24.89
CA ASP A 409 -17.43 13.12 24.30
C ASP A 409 -16.53 11.89 24.46
N LEU A 410 -16.55 11.26 25.64
CA LEU A 410 -15.83 10.01 25.88
C LEU A 410 -16.36 8.88 25.00
N GLY A 411 -17.68 8.77 24.85
CA GLY A 411 -18.32 7.78 23.98
C GLY A 411 -17.91 7.96 22.51
N ALA A 412 -17.91 9.20 22.01
CA ALA A 412 -17.45 9.51 20.67
C ALA A 412 -15.96 9.16 20.47
N LEU A 413 -15.11 9.42 21.47
CA LEU A 413 -13.69 9.07 21.44
C LEU A 413 -13.47 7.55 21.43
N VAL A 414 -14.15 6.82 22.31
CA VAL A 414 -14.07 5.35 22.39
C VAL A 414 -14.59 4.69 21.11
N ALA A 415 -15.74 5.16 20.57
CA ALA A 415 -16.28 4.66 19.32
C ALA A 415 -15.36 4.96 18.12
N GLY A 416 -14.76 6.16 18.08
CA GLY A 416 -13.77 6.53 17.07
C GLY A 416 -12.52 5.65 17.12
N LEU A 417 -11.99 5.38 18.32
CA LEU A 417 -10.86 4.46 18.51
C LEU A 417 -11.22 3.02 18.17
N ALA A 418 -12.39 2.53 18.58
CA ALA A 418 -12.86 1.19 18.24
C ALA A 418 -13.02 1.02 16.73
N GLY A 419 -13.58 2.01 16.02
CA GLY A 419 -13.64 2.04 14.56
C GLY A 419 -12.26 2.05 13.92
N PHE A 420 -11.31 2.79 14.50
CA PHE A 420 -9.91 2.83 14.07
C PHE A 420 -9.23 1.46 14.20
N PHE A 421 -9.24 0.89 15.41
CA PHE A 421 -8.64 -0.43 15.66
C PHE A 421 -9.34 -1.52 14.86
N TRP A 422 -10.67 -1.50 14.74
CA TRP A 422 -11.39 -2.44 13.87
C TRP A 422 -10.94 -2.31 12.41
N GLY A 423 -10.73 -1.10 11.90
CA GLY A 423 -10.18 -0.86 10.57
C GLY A 423 -8.76 -1.42 10.41
N VAL A 424 -7.89 -1.20 11.39
CA VAL A 424 -6.50 -1.70 11.41
C VAL A 424 -6.45 -3.22 11.51
N PHE A 425 -7.24 -3.85 12.39
CA PHE A 425 -7.27 -5.31 12.56
C PHE A 425 -8.02 -6.03 11.43
N SER A 426 -8.99 -5.36 10.80
CA SER A 426 -9.65 -5.86 9.58
C SER A 426 -8.80 -5.68 8.32
N PHE A 427 -7.69 -4.93 8.41
CA PHE A 427 -6.71 -4.82 7.34
C PHE A 427 -5.95 -6.14 7.22
N ARG A 428 -6.52 -7.07 6.47
CA ARG A 428 -5.80 -8.27 6.05
C ARG A 428 -4.99 -7.93 4.81
N VAL A 429 -3.66 -8.04 4.92
CA VAL A 429 -2.78 -8.14 3.75
C VAL A 429 -3.24 -9.37 2.99
N ARG A 430 -3.99 -9.18 1.91
CA ARG A 430 -4.43 -10.29 1.07
C ARG A 430 -3.23 -10.69 0.21
N PRO A 431 -2.76 -11.94 0.31
CA PRO A 431 -1.86 -12.49 -0.68
C PRO A 431 -2.62 -12.61 -2.01
N ILE A 432 -1.90 -12.47 -3.11
CA ILE A 432 -2.44 -12.46 -4.48
C ILE A 432 -3.02 -13.82 -4.88
#